data_AF-A0A9E3GKQ6-F1
#
_entry.id   AF-A0A9E3GKQ6-F1
#
_cell.length_a   1.000
_cell.length_b   1.000
_cell.length_c   1.000
_cell.angle_alpha   90.00
_cell.angle_beta   90.00
_cell.angle_gamma   90.00
#
_symmetry.space_group_name_H-M   'P 1'
#
loop_
_entity.id
_entity.type
_entity.pdbx_description
1 polymer ?
#
loop_
_entity_poly.entity_id
_entity_poly.type
_entity_poly.pdbx_seq_one_letter_code
_entity_poly.pdbx_strand_id
1 'polypeptide(L)'
;ELFNEIISISEINKFNLNYIFNELKDSKRTLLFGDIANKIHPIAGQGWNMTLRNIFSLIKVIKYSENLGLEIGNDIFIKKYLDETSLNNLTFATLIDGIRKIFDVKIDSYAAIRKNTLSNIDKNSFLKKNFVNIANKGLFI
;
A
#
# COMPACT_ATOMS: atom_id res chain seq x y z
N GLU A 1 2.93 -3.91 -36.62
CA GLU A 1 1.47 -4.09 -36.76
C GLU A 1 0.99 -5.21 -35.83
N LEU A 2 0.84 -4.95 -34.53
CA LEU A 2 0.63 -6.02 -33.52
C LEU A 2 -0.64 -5.85 -32.67
N PHE A 3 -1.53 -4.94 -33.03
CA PHE A 3 -2.86 -4.85 -32.43
C PHE A 3 -3.90 -4.98 -33.53
N ASN A 4 -4.43 -6.20 -33.68
CA ASN A 4 -5.62 -6.45 -34.49
C ASN A 4 -6.84 -5.72 -33.90
N GLU A 5 -7.89 -5.59 -34.72
CA GLU A 5 -9.17 -4.95 -34.40
C GLU A 5 -9.69 -5.30 -33.00
N ILE A 6 -10.27 -4.32 -32.31
CA ILE A 6 -10.88 -4.50 -30.98
C ILE A 6 -12.08 -5.45 -31.12
N ILE A 7 -11.94 -6.67 -30.61
CA ILE A 7 -12.91 -7.76 -30.77
C ILE A 7 -14.12 -7.62 -29.82
N SER A 8 -13.94 -7.00 -28.65
CA SER A 8 -15.03 -6.65 -27.74
C SER A 8 -14.60 -5.62 -26.70
N ILE A 9 -15.56 -4.84 -26.22
CA ILE A 9 -15.40 -3.90 -25.12
C ILE A 9 -16.26 -4.42 -23.97
N SER A 10 -15.66 -4.66 -22.81
CA SER A 10 -16.39 -5.05 -21.60
C SER A 10 -17.24 -3.89 -21.06
N GLU A 11 -18.28 -4.20 -20.30
CA GLU A 11 -19.10 -3.18 -19.62
C GLU A 11 -18.28 -2.33 -18.62
N ILE A 12 -18.65 -1.05 -18.49
CA ILE A 12 -18.01 -0.13 -17.55
C ILE A 12 -18.53 -0.39 -16.14
N ASN A 13 -17.66 -0.95 -15.29
CA ASN A 13 -17.96 -1.15 -13.87
C ASN A 13 -17.55 0.06 -13.02
N LYS A 14 -18.38 0.40 -12.03
CA LYS A 14 -18.13 1.49 -11.07
C LYS A 14 -18.26 0.98 -9.64
N PHE A 15 -17.35 1.41 -8.77
CA PHE A 15 -17.32 1.04 -7.36
C PHE A 15 -16.95 2.26 -6.53
N ASN A 16 -17.49 2.35 -5.30
CA ASN A 16 -17.23 3.49 -4.45
C ASN A 16 -15.85 3.38 -3.76
N LEU A 17 -15.07 4.45 -3.87
CA LEU A 17 -13.71 4.56 -3.34
C LEU A 17 -13.72 5.32 -2.02
N ASN A 18 -14.05 4.61 -0.95
CA ASN A 18 -13.91 5.14 0.40
C ASN A 18 -12.49 4.88 0.90
N TYR A 19 -11.83 5.93 1.40
CA TYR A 19 -10.62 5.77 2.20
C TYR A 19 -11.03 5.30 3.60
N ILE A 20 -10.55 4.12 4.00
CA ILE A 20 -10.78 3.52 5.32
C ILE A 20 -9.43 3.05 5.82
N PHE A 21 -8.97 3.62 6.93
CA PHE A 21 -7.78 3.14 7.60
C PHE A 21 -8.19 2.71 8.99
N ASN A 22 -8.33 1.39 9.19
CA ASN A 22 -8.58 0.86 10.52
C ASN A 22 -7.22 0.52 11.13
N GLU A 23 -6.92 1.14 12.26
CA GLU A 23 -5.80 0.69 13.07
C GLU A 23 -6.00 -0.80 13.38
N LEU A 24 -4.98 -1.60 13.10
CA LEU A 24 -4.95 -2.99 13.52
C LEU A 24 -4.97 -2.99 15.05
N LYS A 25 -6.14 -3.27 15.62
CA LYS A 25 -6.31 -3.35 17.07
C LYS A 25 -6.10 -4.79 17.50
N ASP A 26 -5.49 -4.94 18.67
CA ASP A 26 -5.41 -6.21 19.35
C ASP A 26 -6.83 -6.70 19.65
N SER A 27 -7.20 -7.82 19.05
CA SER A 27 -8.49 -8.47 19.29
C SER A 27 -8.31 -9.92 19.69
N LYS A 28 -7.49 -10.15 20.73
CA LYS A 28 -7.24 -11.43 21.40
C LYS A 28 -6.65 -12.53 20.51
N ARG A 29 -7.29 -12.88 19.38
CA ARG A 29 -6.86 -13.88 18.37
C ARG A 29 -7.39 -13.61 16.95
N THR A 30 -7.96 -12.44 16.67
CA THR A 30 -8.44 -12.11 15.32
C THR A 30 -7.56 -11.02 14.70
N LEU A 31 -7.20 -11.22 13.42
CA LEU A 31 -6.48 -10.24 12.62
C LEU A 31 -7.26 -9.96 11.34
N LEU A 32 -7.37 -8.68 10.98
CA LEU A 32 -8.02 -8.24 9.74
C LEU A 32 -6.96 -8.00 8.67
N PHE A 33 -7.26 -8.41 7.44
CA PHE A 33 -6.39 -8.22 6.27
C PHE A 33 -7.19 -7.67 5.08
N GLY A 34 -6.48 -7.14 4.09
CA GLY A 34 -7.10 -6.64 2.86
C GLY A 34 -7.77 -5.29 3.01
N ASP A 35 -8.66 -5.00 2.07
CA ASP A 35 -9.46 -3.78 2.02
C ASP A 35 -10.39 -3.61 3.24
N ILE A 36 -10.67 -4.68 3.99
CA ILE A 36 -11.43 -4.63 5.24
C ILE A 36 -10.59 -3.96 6.36
N ALA A 37 -9.28 -4.18 6.35
CA ALA A 37 -8.36 -3.57 7.31
C ALA A 37 -7.91 -2.17 6.85
N ASN A 38 -7.48 -2.06 5.59
CA ASN A 38 -6.91 -0.82 5.06
C ASN A 38 -7.38 -0.61 3.61
N LYS A 39 -8.46 0.15 3.43
CA LYS A 39 -8.91 0.61 2.12
C LYS A 39 -8.25 1.95 1.79
N ILE A 40 -7.17 1.89 1.02
CA ILE A 40 -6.50 3.09 0.51
C ILE A 40 -7.03 3.47 -0.88
N HIS A 41 -6.82 4.72 -1.29
CA HIS A 41 -7.16 5.11 -2.66
C HIS A 41 -6.40 4.21 -3.66
N PRO A 42 -7.07 3.62 -4.66
CA PRO A 42 -6.47 2.66 -5.58
C PRO A 42 -5.64 3.39 -6.64
N ILE A 43 -4.59 4.07 -6.22
CA ILE A 43 -3.54 4.47 -7.14
C ILE A 43 -2.78 3.19 -7.49
N ALA A 44 -2.98 2.64 -8.68
CA ALA A 44 -2.23 1.49 -9.22
C ALA A 44 -2.22 0.22 -8.34
N GLY A 45 -3.37 -0.20 -7.79
CA GLY A 45 -3.49 -1.49 -7.09
C GLY A 45 -2.69 -1.62 -5.78
N GLN A 46 -2.26 -0.51 -5.19
CA GLN A 46 -1.34 -0.53 -4.04
C GLN A 46 -1.95 -1.13 -2.76
N GLY A 47 -3.27 -1.14 -2.60
CA GLY A 47 -3.94 -1.82 -1.48
C GLY A 47 -3.67 -3.34 -1.46
N TRP A 48 -3.60 -3.95 -2.65
CA TRP A 48 -3.20 -5.34 -2.80
C TRP A 48 -1.75 -5.57 -2.37
N ASN A 49 -0.82 -4.70 -2.81
CA ASN A 49 0.59 -4.78 -2.41
C ASN A 49 0.77 -4.61 -0.90
N MET A 50 0.02 -3.70 -0.26
CA MET A 50 0.01 -3.55 1.20
C MET A 50 -0.45 -4.85 1.88
N THR A 51 -1.48 -5.49 1.36
CA THR A 51 -2.01 -6.75 1.90
C THR A 51 -0.96 -7.86 1.82
N LEU A 52 -0.29 -7.99 0.67
CA LEU A 52 0.81 -8.96 0.51
C LEU A 52 1.94 -8.71 1.50
N ARG A 53 2.35 -7.46 1.69
CA ARG A 53 3.38 -7.10 2.69
C ARG A 53 2.97 -7.48 4.10
N ASN A 54 1.73 -7.23 4.49
CA ASN A 54 1.21 -7.63 5.80
C ASN A 54 1.23 -9.16 5.99
N ILE A 55 0.88 -9.93 4.94
CA ILE A 55 0.97 -11.39 4.97
C ILE A 55 2.43 -11.84 5.16
N PHE A 56 3.39 -11.22 4.47
CA PHE A 56 4.82 -11.52 4.65
C PHE A 56 5.30 -11.23 6.08
N SER A 57 4.91 -10.10 6.67
CA SER A 57 5.23 -9.78 8.07
C SER A 57 4.58 -10.78 9.02
N LEU A 58 3.31 -11.16 8.80
CA LEU A 58 2.64 -12.18 9.61
C LEU A 58 3.43 -13.50 9.61
N ILE A 59 3.85 -13.98 8.43
CA ILE A 59 4.64 -15.22 8.30
C ILE A 59 5.96 -15.10 9.07
N LYS A 60 6.63 -13.94 9.04
CA LYS A 60 7.87 -13.71 9.80
C LYS A 60 7.62 -13.80 11.30
N VAL A 61 6.56 -13.17 11.80
CA VAL A 61 6.22 -13.17 13.22
C VAL A 61 5.80 -14.56 13.69
N ILE A 62 5.05 -15.32 12.89
CA ILE A 62 4.73 -16.73 13.17
C ILE A 62 6.00 -17.54 13.36
N LYS A 63 6.94 -17.48 12.41
CA LYS A 63 8.22 -18.21 12.51
C LYS A 63 9.06 -17.77 13.71
N TYR A 64 9.07 -16.47 14.02
CA TYR A 64 9.75 -15.94 15.19
C TYR A 64 9.18 -16.52 16.48
N SER A 65 7.84 -16.57 16.60
CA SER A 65 7.17 -17.14 17.76
C SER A 65 7.41 -18.65 17.88
N GLU A 66 7.31 -19.41 16.78
CA GLU A 66 7.60 -20.84 16.76
C GLU A 66 9.02 -21.15 17.24
N ASN A 67 10.02 -20.39 16.76
CA ASN A 67 11.41 -20.57 17.15
C ASN A 67 11.69 -20.31 18.65
N LEU A 68 10.84 -19.50 19.30
CA LEU A 68 10.94 -19.17 20.72
C LEU A 68 10.00 -20.02 21.58
N GLY A 69 9.22 -20.93 20.99
CA GLY A 69 8.18 -21.68 21.70
C GLY A 69 7.03 -20.81 22.21
N LEU A 70 6.84 -19.62 21.62
CA LEU A 70 5.75 -18.72 21.98
C LEU A 70 4.44 -19.18 21.32
N GLU A 71 3.34 -19.08 22.07
CA GLU A 71 2.02 -19.35 21.53
C GLU A 71 1.61 -18.30 20.48
N ILE A 72 1.15 -18.77 19.32
CA ILE A 72 0.62 -17.90 18.27
C ILE A 72 -0.66 -17.21 18.76
N GLY A 73 -0.71 -15.89 18.59
CA GLY A 73 -1.85 -15.07 19.00
C GLY A 73 -1.80 -14.61 20.45
N ASN A 74 -0.71 -14.86 21.20
CA ASN A 74 -0.51 -14.19 22.49
C ASN A 74 -0.17 -12.70 22.30
N ASP A 75 -0.19 -11.93 23.38
CA ASP A 75 0.04 -10.48 23.35
C ASP A 75 1.41 -10.11 22.76
N ILE A 76 2.43 -10.96 22.98
CA ILE A 76 3.79 -10.76 22.44
C ILE A 76 3.78 -10.90 20.92
N PHE A 77 3.13 -11.94 20.40
CA PHE A 77 2.95 -12.18 18.97
C PHE A 77 2.18 -11.03 18.31
N ILE A 78 1.06 -10.62 18.89
CA ILE A 78 0.22 -9.54 18.34
C ILE A 78 1.00 -8.23 18.35
N LYS A 79 1.62 -7.86 19.48
CA LYS A 79 2.43 -6.66 19.57
C LYS A 79 3.55 -6.64 18.53
N LYS A 80 4.28 -7.74 18.39
CA LYS A 80 5.37 -7.86 17.41
C LYS A 80 4.87 -7.65 15.97
N TYR A 81 3.71 -8.21 15.63
CA TYR A 81 3.09 -8.01 14.32
C TYR A 81 2.63 -6.56 14.10
N LEU A 82 2.00 -5.94 15.10
CA LEU A 82 1.55 -4.55 15.03
C LEU A 82 2.72 -3.58 14.90
N ASP A 83 3.81 -3.80 15.63
CA ASP A 83 5.03 -2.98 15.56
C ASP A 83 5.66 -3.03 14.16
N GLU A 84 5.58 -4.17 13.46
CA GLU A 84 6.13 -4.32 12.10
C GLU A 84 5.22 -3.75 10.99
N THR A 85 3.93 -3.60 11.24
CA THR A 85 2.94 -3.31 10.17
C THR A 85 2.19 -1.99 10.34
N SER A 86 1.83 -1.60 11.56
CA SER A 86 0.93 -0.45 11.80
C SER A 86 1.50 0.88 11.32
N LEU A 87 2.72 1.23 11.72
CA LEU A 87 3.35 2.49 11.31
C LEU A 87 3.63 2.54 9.80
N ASN A 88 4.08 1.41 9.26
CA ASN A 88 4.37 1.24 7.83
C ASN A 88 3.11 1.45 6.99
N ASN A 89 2.01 0.82 7.39
CA ASN A 89 0.73 0.94 6.71
C ASN A 89 0.17 2.35 6.80
N LEU A 90 0.24 2.99 7.97
CA LEU A 90 -0.23 4.36 8.17
C LEU A 90 0.54 5.34 7.29
N THR A 91 1.87 5.23 7.28
CA THR A 91 2.71 6.15 6.52
C THR A 91 2.51 5.95 5.02
N PHE A 92 2.42 4.70 4.57
CA PHE A 92 2.16 4.41 3.16
C PHE A 92 0.76 4.87 2.72
N ALA A 93 -0.28 4.64 3.52
CA ALA A 93 -1.64 5.12 3.25
C ALA A 93 -1.69 6.65 3.16
N THR A 94 -1.00 7.34 4.07
CA THR A 94 -0.89 8.80 4.09
C THR A 94 -0.17 9.34 2.86
N LEU A 95 0.91 8.69 2.43
CA LEU A 95 1.62 9.05 1.19
C LEU A 95 0.73 8.92 -0.03
N ILE A 96 -0.01 7.81 -0.16
CA ILE A 96 -0.92 7.59 -1.29
C ILE A 96 -2.04 8.65 -1.31
N ASP A 97 -2.63 8.97 -0.16
CA ASP A 97 -3.65 10.02 -0.08
C ASP A 97 -3.07 11.42 -0.37
N GLY A 98 -1.84 11.69 0.07
CA GLY A 98 -1.12 12.92 -0.25
C GLY A 98 -0.87 13.08 -1.75
N ILE A 99 -0.41 12.01 -2.41
CA ILE A 99 -0.24 11.97 -3.87
C ILE A 99 -1.58 12.23 -4.55
N ARG A 100 -2.64 11.52 -4.16
CA ARG A 100 -3.99 11.75 -4.70
C ARG A 100 -4.38 13.23 -4.61
N LYS A 101 -4.27 13.82 -3.42
CA LYS A 101 -4.61 15.24 -3.19
C LYS A 101 -3.81 16.18 -4.08
N ILE A 102 -2.51 15.93 -4.26
CA ILE A 102 -1.65 16.73 -5.17
C ILE A 102 -2.19 16.68 -6.61
N PHE A 103 -2.64 15.51 -7.07
CA PHE A 103 -3.20 15.35 -8.42
C PHE A 103 -4.63 15.88 -8.57
N ASP A 104 -5.41 15.93 -7.48
CA ASP A 104 -6.76 16.48 -7.47
C ASP A 104 -6.78 18.03 -7.56
N VAL A 105 -5.66 18.71 -7.28
CA VAL A 105 -5.55 20.17 -7.44
C VAL A 105 -5.65 20.57 -8.93
N LYS A 106 -6.73 21.26 -9.28
CA LYS A 106 -7.09 21.68 -10.66
C LYS A 106 -6.50 23.03 -11.11
N ILE A 107 -5.42 23.49 -10.49
CA ILE A 107 -4.76 24.76 -10.84
C ILE A 107 -3.67 24.48 -11.88
N ASP A 108 -3.66 25.23 -12.98
CA ASP A 108 -2.75 25.00 -14.12
C ASP A 108 -1.27 25.14 -13.75
N SER A 109 -0.92 26.09 -12.88
CA SER A 109 0.45 26.24 -12.38
C SER A 109 0.93 25.00 -11.60
N TYR A 110 0.04 24.39 -10.80
CA TYR A 110 0.33 23.14 -10.10
C TYR A 110 0.44 21.96 -11.07
N ALA A 111 -0.35 21.94 -12.15
CA ALA A 111 -0.21 20.93 -13.19
C ALA A 111 1.17 20.98 -13.86
N ALA A 112 1.68 22.19 -14.15
CA ALA A 112 3.02 22.38 -14.69
C ALA A 112 4.10 21.91 -13.70
N ILE A 113 3.98 22.26 -12.41
CA ILE A 113 4.89 21.80 -11.36
C ILE A 113 4.89 20.27 -11.26
N ARG A 114 3.72 19.62 -11.19
CA ARG A 114 3.60 18.15 -11.16
C ARG A 114 4.31 17.51 -12.36
N LYS A 115 4.05 18.02 -13.56
CA LYS A 115 4.65 17.51 -14.79
C LYS A 115 6.18 17.62 -14.77
N ASN A 116 6.70 18.78 -14.35
CA ASN A 116 8.15 18.99 -14.26
C ASN A 116 8.79 18.07 -13.21
N THR A 117 8.19 17.96 -12.02
CA THR A 117 8.68 17.08 -10.94
C THR A 117 8.70 15.61 -11.38
N LEU A 118 7.62 15.11 -11.99
CA LEU A 118 7.55 13.73 -12.49
C LEU A 118 8.58 13.47 -13.59
N SER A 119 8.75 14.40 -14.54
CA SER A 119 9.78 14.31 -15.58
C SER A 119 11.18 14.24 -14.97
N ASN A 120 11.47 15.02 -13.93
CA ASN A 120 12.77 15.00 -13.27
C ASN A 120 13.01 13.69 -12.50
N ILE A 121 11.99 13.15 -11.84
CA ILE A 121 12.06 11.83 -11.19
C ILE A 121 12.30 10.74 -12.24
N ASP A 122 11.62 10.78 -13.38
CA ASP A 122 11.74 9.75 -14.42
C ASP A 122 13.12 9.74 -15.11
N LYS A 123 13.68 10.93 -15.36
CA LYS A 123 15.03 11.10 -15.94
C LYS A 123 16.15 10.66 -14.99
N ASN A 124 15.94 10.76 -13.68
CA ASN A 124 16.94 10.38 -12.69
C ASN A 124 16.76 8.91 -12.28
N SER A 125 17.65 8.04 -12.76
CA SER A 125 17.58 6.60 -12.51
C SER A 125 17.62 6.22 -11.02
N PHE A 126 18.36 6.98 -10.20
CA PHE A 126 18.43 6.78 -8.76
C PHE A 126 17.09 7.11 -8.08
N LEU A 127 16.51 8.28 -8.39
CA LEU A 127 15.20 8.66 -7.83
C LEU A 127 14.13 7.66 -8.27
N LYS A 128 14.02 7.39 -9.57
CA LYS A 128 13.08 6.42 -10.12
C LYS A 128 13.18 5.07 -9.42
N LYS A 129 14.39 4.54 -9.23
CA LYS A 129 14.62 3.26 -8.55
C LYS A 129 14.16 3.31 -7.09
N ASN A 130 14.45 4.39 -6.36
CA ASN A 130 14.01 4.54 -4.97
C ASN A 130 12.48 4.63 -4.86
N PHE A 131 11.82 5.43 -5.70
CA PHE A 131 10.36 5.52 -5.74
C PHE A 131 9.70 4.17 -6.02
N VAL A 132 10.20 3.43 -7.03
CA VAL A 132 9.71 2.09 -7.34
C VAL A 132 9.96 1.12 -6.19
N ASN A 133 11.13 1.19 -5.55
CA ASN A 133 11.45 0.35 -4.40
C ASN A 133 10.50 0.62 -3.22
N ILE A 134 10.22 1.89 -2.91
CA ILE A 134 9.25 2.28 -1.87
C ILE A 134 7.83 1.80 -2.25
N ALA A 135 7.42 1.88 -3.51
CA ALA A 135 6.12 1.38 -3.95
C ALA A 135 6.00 -0.15 -3.73
N ASN A 136 7.05 -0.91 -4.06
CA ASN A 136 7.06 -2.36 -3.95
C ASN A 136 7.19 -2.83 -2.49
N LYS A 137 8.18 -2.30 -1.77
CA LYS A 137 8.55 -2.75 -0.44
C LYS A 137 7.83 -1.98 0.68
N GLY A 138 7.33 -0.78 0.43
CA GLY A 138 6.96 0.13 1.50
C GLY A 138 8.19 0.86 2.05
N LEU A 139 7.99 1.67 3.09
CA LEU A 139 8.99 2.64 3.57
C LEU A 139 10.06 2.05 4.49
N PHE A 140 9.71 1.03 5.30
CA PHE A 140 10.58 0.52 6.36
C PHE A 140 10.72 -1.01 6.30
N ILE A 141 11.06 -1.54 5.11
CA ILE A 141 11.56 -2.92 4.99
C ILE A 141 13.08 -2.92 5.11
#